data_AF-A0A2T1C748-F1
#
_entry.id   AF-A0A2T1C748-F1
#
_cell.length_a   1.000
_cell.length_b   1.000
_cell.length_c   1.000
_cell.angle_alpha   90.00
_cell.angle_beta   90.00
_cell.angle_gamma   90.00
#
_symmetry.space_group_name_H-M   'P 1'
#
loop_
_entity.id
_entity.type
_entity.pdbx_description
1 polymer ?
#
loop_
_entity_poly.entity_id
_entity_poly.type
_entity_poly.pdbx_seq_one_letter_code
_entity_poly.pdbx_strand_id
1 'polypeptide(L)'
;MGLMKRTKTISLSILILGAIAACTNTALESKPQKSSVEIKSTPSASPTPVVKKILLPPEPTTPVIAVNIFKEPNQSNPKDALKPVPLFGGNTNEFLDIRGVGDSAMAETHQQPIKATFGQRLQQFDPTGKSYKGDLSFLNWETTVGTRCNRFWAALGPASFAFISHPDNLIQAYQKGFNLIGLANNHARDCPQGDNKANGALVSSQHLEKLTQTIGGGWLWHGVGTQKLARVKTFNI
;
A
#
# COMPACT_ATOMS: atom_id res chain seq x y z
N MET A 1 -41.44 40.39 28.85
CA MET A 1 -40.80 39.77 30.03
C MET A 1 -40.46 38.35 29.63
N GLY A 2 -39.23 37.90 29.41
CA GLY A 2 -37.92 38.34 29.86
C GLY A 2 -37.23 37.09 30.38
N LEU A 3 -36.28 36.51 29.62
CA LEU A 3 -35.11 35.82 30.16
C LEU A 3 -34.14 35.49 29.01
N MET A 4 -33.20 36.40 28.78
CA MET A 4 -31.96 36.11 28.05
C MET A 4 -31.06 35.24 28.94
N LYS A 5 -30.62 34.09 28.43
CA LYS A 5 -29.46 33.38 28.99
C LYS A 5 -28.28 33.53 28.03
N ARG A 6 -27.34 34.40 28.41
CA ARG A 6 -25.99 34.49 27.84
C ARG A 6 -25.09 33.55 28.60
N THR A 7 -24.33 32.70 27.91
CA THR A 7 -23.17 32.01 28.50
C THR A 7 -22.00 31.94 27.51
N LYS A 8 -21.10 32.90 27.72
CA LYS A 8 -19.63 32.91 27.66
C LYS A 8 -18.92 32.03 26.63
N THR A 9 -18.31 32.72 25.67
CA THR A 9 -17.17 32.29 24.86
C THR A 9 -15.92 32.23 25.75
N ILE A 10 -15.22 31.09 25.76
CA ILE A 10 -13.89 30.96 26.36
C ILE A 10 -12.89 31.05 25.20
N SER A 11 -12.14 32.14 25.14
CA SER A 11 -11.02 32.32 24.21
C SER A 11 -9.74 31.85 24.90
N LEU A 12 -9.12 30.79 24.37
CA LEU A 12 -7.84 30.28 24.86
C LEU A 12 -6.74 30.75 23.92
N SER A 13 -6.11 31.87 24.26
CA SER A 13 -4.90 32.35 23.60
C SER A 13 -3.68 31.64 24.22
N ILE A 14 -3.11 30.68 23.49
CA ILE A 14 -1.81 30.10 23.84
C ILE A 14 -0.75 30.84 23.01
N LEU A 15 -0.04 31.73 23.71
CA LEU A 15 1.19 32.38 23.28
C LEU A 15 2.35 31.41 23.58
N ILE A 16 3.00 30.84 22.58
CA ILE A 16 4.29 30.14 22.78
C ILE A 16 5.37 30.95 22.08
N LEU A 17 6.18 31.59 22.93
CA LEU A 17 7.45 32.20 22.61
C LEU A 17 8.47 31.15 22.16
N GLY A 18 9.15 31.49 21.06
CA GLY A 18 10.59 31.36 20.81
C GLY A 18 11.40 30.27 21.51
N ALA A 19 11.97 29.40 20.69
CA ALA A 19 13.35 28.93 20.86
C ALA A 19 14.01 28.82 19.48
N ILE A 20 14.88 29.78 19.18
CA ILE A 20 15.82 29.75 18.06
C ILE A 20 16.96 28.84 18.51
N ALA A 21 17.06 27.63 17.96
CA ALA A 21 18.22 26.77 18.10
C ALA A 21 19.02 26.80 16.79
N ALA A 22 20.07 27.62 16.78
CA ALA A 22 21.13 27.55 15.80
C ALA A 22 22.09 26.42 16.21
N CYS A 23 22.15 25.34 15.41
CA CYS A 23 23.21 24.34 15.51
C CYS A 23 23.78 24.08 14.10
N THR A 24 24.87 24.78 13.83
CA THR A 24 26.10 24.36 13.12
C THR A 24 26.03 23.10 12.24
N ASN A 25 26.19 23.33 10.93
CA ASN A 25 26.60 22.31 9.96
C ASN A 25 28.07 21.92 10.20
N THR A 26 28.31 20.76 10.77
CA THR A 26 29.59 20.04 10.62
C THR A 26 29.52 19.17 9.38
N ALA A 27 30.14 19.63 8.29
CA ALA A 27 30.44 18.81 7.13
C ALA A 27 31.51 17.77 7.53
N LEU A 28 31.12 16.51 7.63
CA LEU A 28 32.05 15.39 7.71
C LEU A 28 32.44 15.00 6.29
N GLU A 29 33.63 15.43 5.90
CA GLU A 29 34.32 15.05 4.68
C GLU A 29 34.80 13.59 4.82
N SER A 30 34.06 12.64 4.26
CA SER A 30 34.46 11.23 4.21
C SER A 30 35.47 11.01 3.07
N LYS A 31 36.74 10.82 3.43
CA LYS A 31 37.78 10.37 2.49
C LYS A 31 37.47 8.94 2.00
N PRO A 32 37.61 8.64 0.69
CA PRO A 32 37.43 7.30 0.17
C PRO A 32 38.57 6.38 0.63
N GLN A 33 38.23 5.38 1.45
CA GLN A 33 39.14 4.32 1.86
C GLN A 33 39.25 3.29 0.73
N LYS A 34 40.36 3.32 -0.02
CA LYS A 34 40.75 2.27 -0.97
C LYS A 34 41.13 1.01 -0.17
N SER A 35 40.21 0.05 -0.08
CA SER A 35 40.55 -1.33 0.31
C SER A 35 40.98 -2.09 -0.94
N SER A 36 42.28 -2.24 -1.14
CA SER A 36 42.87 -3.23 -2.04
C SER A 36 42.76 -4.60 -1.37
N VAL A 37 41.82 -5.42 -1.85
CA VAL A 37 41.72 -6.84 -1.50
C VAL A 37 42.69 -7.61 -2.39
N GLU A 38 43.72 -8.18 -1.78
CA GLU A 38 44.67 -9.08 -2.42
C GLU A 38 44.00 -10.44 -2.66
N ILE A 39 43.63 -10.71 -3.91
CA ILE A 39 43.00 -11.98 -4.31
C ILE A 39 44.12 -13.01 -4.53
N LYS A 40 44.27 -13.92 -3.57
CA LYS A 40 45.09 -15.13 -3.70
C LYS A 40 44.51 -16.00 -4.81
N SER A 41 45.28 -16.20 -5.89
CA SER A 41 44.90 -17.04 -7.02
C SER A 41 44.93 -18.52 -6.64
N THR A 42 43.74 -19.13 -6.59
CA THR A 42 43.56 -20.57 -6.43
C THR A 42 43.81 -21.27 -7.77
N PRO A 43 44.50 -22.43 -7.81
CA PRO A 43 44.78 -23.13 -9.06
C PRO A 43 43.51 -23.58 -9.78
N SER A 44 43.50 -23.29 -11.09
CA SER A 44 42.43 -23.55 -12.04
C SER A 44 42.20 -25.06 -12.20
N ALA A 45 41.06 -25.55 -11.73
CA ALA A 45 40.59 -26.91 -12.03
C ALA A 45 40.17 -27.00 -13.51
N SER A 46 40.58 -28.09 -14.16
CA SER A 46 40.23 -28.41 -15.55
C SER A 46 38.71 -28.45 -15.76
N PRO A 47 38.18 -27.85 -16.83
CA PRO A 47 36.75 -27.80 -17.08
C PRO A 47 36.21 -29.18 -17.48
N THR A 48 35.25 -29.67 -16.71
CA THR A 48 34.39 -30.79 -17.10
C THR A 48 33.48 -30.33 -18.27
N PRO A 49 33.29 -31.12 -19.33
CA PRO A 49 32.43 -30.73 -20.45
C PRO A 49 30.98 -30.54 -19.99
N VAL A 50 30.54 -29.29 -19.96
CA VAL A 50 29.15 -28.91 -19.69
C VAL A 50 28.31 -29.31 -20.90
N VAL A 51 27.53 -30.38 -20.76
CA VAL A 51 26.48 -30.73 -21.71
C VAL A 51 25.42 -29.62 -21.64
N LYS A 52 25.46 -28.69 -22.60
CA LYS A 52 24.43 -27.67 -22.78
C LYS A 52 23.13 -28.38 -23.15
N LYS A 53 22.28 -28.64 -22.16
CA LYS A 53 20.90 -29.03 -22.38
C LYS A 53 20.19 -27.81 -22.97
N ILE A 54 19.95 -27.84 -24.28
CA ILE A 54 19.20 -26.81 -24.99
C ILE A 54 17.76 -26.88 -24.43
N LEU A 55 17.43 -26.01 -23.48
CA LEU A 55 16.04 -25.77 -23.10
C LEU A 55 15.40 -25.04 -24.26
N LEU A 56 14.52 -25.72 -24.99
CA LEU A 56 13.65 -25.07 -25.94
C LEU A 56 12.72 -24.13 -25.16
N PRO A 57 12.47 -22.90 -25.66
CA PRO A 57 11.49 -22.02 -25.06
C PRO A 57 10.12 -22.71 -25.03
N PRO A 58 9.30 -22.49 -23.98
CA PRO A 58 7.94 -23.01 -23.96
C PRO A 58 7.19 -22.51 -25.19
N GLU A 59 6.36 -23.36 -25.78
CA GLU A 59 5.56 -22.99 -26.93
C GLU A 59 4.70 -21.75 -26.59
N PRO A 60 4.62 -20.76 -27.48
CA PRO A 60 3.80 -19.58 -27.25
C PRO A 60 2.33 -19.98 -27.17
N THR A 61 1.77 -19.92 -25.96
CA THR A 61 0.34 -20.16 -25.76
C THR A 61 -0.45 -19.01 -26.37
N THR A 62 -1.47 -19.33 -27.17
CA THR A 62 -2.44 -18.35 -27.64
C THR A 62 -3.10 -17.66 -26.45
N PRO A 63 -3.19 -16.31 -26.43
CA PRO A 63 -3.92 -15.62 -25.38
C PRO A 63 -5.39 -16.03 -25.45
N VAL A 64 -5.88 -16.68 -24.40
CA VAL A 64 -7.29 -17.00 -24.27
C VAL A 64 -8.03 -15.69 -24.01
N ILE A 65 -8.58 -15.08 -25.06
CA ILE A 65 -9.50 -13.95 -24.95
C ILE A 65 -10.84 -14.52 -24.47
N ALA A 66 -11.12 -14.34 -23.20
CA ALA A 66 -12.38 -14.75 -22.63
C ALA A 66 -13.33 -13.54 -22.57
N VAL A 67 -14.34 -13.56 -23.43
CA VAL A 67 -15.57 -12.74 -23.36
C VAL A 67 -16.70 -13.77 -23.43
N ASN A 68 -17.50 -13.96 -22.39
CA ASN A 68 -18.77 -13.25 -22.16
C ASN A 68 -19.28 -13.67 -20.77
N ILE A 69 -19.76 -12.74 -19.92
CA ILE A 69 -20.43 -13.12 -18.66
C ILE A 69 -21.77 -12.42 -18.60
N PHE A 70 -22.82 -13.23 -18.77
CA PHE A 70 -24.20 -12.83 -18.58
C PHE A 70 -24.40 -12.49 -17.10
N LYS A 71 -24.73 -11.23 -16.83
CA LYS A 71 -25.02 -10.60 -15.53
C LYS A 71 -23.80 -9.97 -14.84
N GLU A 72 -23.73 -8.65 -14.94
CA GLU A 72 -22.80 -7.85 -14.16
C GLU A 72 -23.09 -8.03 -12.65
N PRO A 73 -22.06 -8.19 -11.81
CA PRO A 73 -22.25 -8.24 -10.36
C PRO A 73 -22.88 -6.93 -9.88
N ASN A 74 -23.94 -7.01 -9.08
CA ASN A 74 -24.52 -5.83 -8.46
C ASN A 74 -23.52 -5.24 -7.45
N GLN A 75 -22.89 -4.12 -7.82
CA GLN A 75 -21.85 -3.45 -7.01
C GLN A 75 -22.42 -2.35 -6.10
N SER A 76 -23.74 -2.21 -5.98
CA SER A 76 -24.37 -1.16 -5.18
C SER A 76 -24.34 -1.42 -3.66
N ASN A 77 -24.09 -2.67 -3.24
CA ASN A 77 -24.02 -3.06 -1.83
C ASN A 77 -22.59 -3.54 -1.47
N PRO A 78 -21.89 -2.89 -0.52
CA PRO A 78 -20.55 -3.30 -0.09
C PRO A 78 -20.44 -4.76 0.37
N LYS A 79 -21.52 -5.33 0.94
CA LYS A 79 -21.52 -6.75 1.34
C LYS A 79 -21.47 -7.71 0.15
N ASP A 80 -22.04 -7.32 -0.99
CA ASP A 80 -21.98 -8.09 -2.23
C ASP A 80 -20.68 -7.83 -3.00
N ALA A 81 -19.99 -6.72 -2.69
CA ALA A 81 -18.72 -6.38 -3.30
C ALA A 81 -17.59 -7.35 -2.92
N LEU A 82 -17.67 -8.04 -1.79
CA LEU A 82 -16.68 -9.06 -1.39
C LEU A 82 -16.88 -10.42 -2.05
N LYS A 83 -17.99 -10.64 -2.77
CA LYS A 83 -18.20 -11.91 -3.46
C LYS A 83 -17.21 -12.04 -4.61
N PRO A 84 -16.56 -13.23 -4.76
CA PRO A 84 -15.68 -13.49 -5.88
C PRO A 84 -16.44 -13.34 -7.20
N VAL A 85 -15.76 -12.89 -8.24
CA VAL A 85 -16.28 -12.87 -9.61
C VAL A 85 -15.62 -14.02 -10.35
N PRO A 86 -16.30 -15.14 -10.64
CA PRO A 86 -15.67 -16.35 -11.16
C PRO A 86 -14.83 -16.10 -12.42
N LEU A 87 -13.66 -16.75 -12.50
CA LEU A 87 -13.01 -16.98 -13.79
C LEU A 87 -13.89 -17.94 -14.60
N PHE A 88 -13.98 -17.72 -15.91
CA PHE A 88 -14.90 -18.39 -16.83
C PHE A 88 -15.14 -19.89 -16.56
N GLY A 89 -16.40 -20.31 -16.64
CA GLY A 89 -16.74 -21.68 -17.05
C GLY A 89 -16.77 -22.79 -16.00
N GLY A 90 -16.82 -22.55 -14.68
CA GLY A 90 -17.09 -23.65 -13.76
C GLY A 90 -17.05 -23.34 -12.27
N ASN A 91 -17.73 -24.18 -11.49
CA ASN A 91 -17.52 -24.32 -10.04
C ASN A 91 -16.08 -24.76 -9.79
N THR A 92 -15.16 -23.83 -9.54
CA THR A 92 -13.79 -24.13 -9.10
C THR A 92 -13.76 -24.37 -7.59
N ASN A 93 -14.71 -25.14 -7.05
CA ASN A 93 -14.82 -25.39 -5.60
C ASN A 93 -13.60 -26.12 -5.02
N GLU A 94 -12.69 -26.60 -5.86
CA GLU A 94 -11.47 -27.33 -5.49
C GLU A 94 -10.25 -26.42 -5.29
N PHE A 95 -10.30 -25.17 -5.75
CA PHE A 95 -9.15 -24.26 -5.71
C PHE A 95 -9.51 -22.88 -5.17
N LEU A 96 -8.55 -22.26 -4.49
CA LEU A 96 -8.65 -20.88 -4.04
C LEU A 96 -8.22 -19.93 -5.17
N ASP A 97 -9.13 -19.04 -5.60
CA ASP A 97 -8.84 -17.98 -6.56
C ASP A 97 -8.25 -16.76 -5.85
N ILE A 98 -6.93 -16.57 -6.01
CA ILE A 98 -6.21 -15.44 -5.45
C ILE A 98 -5.89 -14.45 -6.57
N ARG A 99 -6.35 -13.21 -6.45
CA ARG A 99 -6.05 -12.12 -7.38
C ARG A 99 -5.35 -10.99 -6.68
N GLY A 100 -4.36 -10.40 -7.35
CA GLY A 100 -3.53 -9.35 -6.78
C GLY A 100 -3.50 -8.10 -7.65
N VAL A 101 -3.56 -6.94 -7.03
CA VAL A 101 -3.26 -5.66 -7.68
C VAL A 101 -2.06 -5.02 -6.97
N GLY A 102 -1.07 -4.59 -7.78
CA GLY A 102 0.16 -3.94 -7.32
C GLY A 102 0.09 -2.42 -7.42
N ASP A 103 1.05 -1.72 -6.80
CA ASP A 103 1.28 -0.27 -6.91
C ASP A 103 -0.02 0.56 -6.89
N SER A 104 -0.87 0.25 -5.92
CA SER A 104 -2.30 0.61 -5.98
C SER A 104 -2.62 1.93 -5.29
N ALA A 105 -1.58 2.63 -4.87
CA ALA A 105 -1.74 3.89 -4.18
C ALA A 105 -2.00 5.02 -5.16
N MET A 106 -3.12 5.71 -4.95
CA MET A 106 -3.43 6.93 -5.70
C MET A 106 -2.84 8.11 -4.93
N ALA A 107 -1.64 8.53 -5.33
CA ALA A 107 -0.95 9.69 -4.78
C ALA A 107 -0.14 10.40 -5.87
N GLU A 108 0.06 11.70 -5.67
CA GLU A 108 1.00 12.48 -6.45
C GLU A 108 2.30 12.64 -5.64
N THR A 109 3.44 12.52 -6.32
CA THR A 109 4.75 12.60 -5.67
C THR A 109 4.93 13.97 -4.99
N HIS A 110 5.37 13.97 -3.73
CA HIS A 110 5.64 15.13 -2.89
C HIS A 110 4.43 16.07 -2.68
N GLN A 111 3.21 15.57 -2.79
CA GLN A 111 1.99 16.34 -2.56
C GLN A 111 1.19 15.82 -1.38
N GLN A 112 0.41 16.72 -0.76
CA GLN A 112 -0.55 16.30 0.25
C GLN A 112 -1.55 15.31 -0.33
N PRO A 113 -2.13 14.42 0.50
CA PRO A 113 -3.11 13.46 0.03
C PRO A 113 -4.23 14.16 -0.73
N ILE A 114 -4.41 13.76 -1.99
CA ILE A 114 -5.56 14.20 -2.79
C ILE A 114 -6.82 13.45 -2.35
N LYS A 115 -7.98 13.98 -2.76
CA LYS A 115 -9.26 13.31 -2.54
C LYS A 115 -9.22 11.86 -3.03
N ALA A 116 -9.78 10.95 -2.24
CA ALA A 116 -9.80 9.53 -2.58
C ALA A 116 -10.58 9.24 -3.87
N THR A 117 -9.93 8.58 -4.82
CA THR A 117 -10.46 8.25 -6.15
C THR A 117 -10.14 6.82 -6.61
N PHE A 118 -9.53 6.00 -5.74
CA PHE A 118 -9.16 4.62 -6.05
C PHE A 118 -10.31 3.81 -6.66
N GLY A 119 -11.49 3.82 -6.04
CA GLY A 119 -12.64 3.05 -6.49
C GLY A 119 -13.14 3.51 -7.87
N GLN A 120 -13.09 4.81 -8.16
CA GLN A 120 -13.46 5.36 -9.46
C GLN A 120 -12.46 4.94 -10.54
N ARG A 121 -11.16 5.06 -10.26
CA ARG A 121 -10.09 4.69 -11.21
C ARG A 121 -10.09 3.18 -11.48
N LEU A 122 -10.31 2.37 -10.45
CA LEU A 122 -10.43 0.92 -10.63
C LEU A 122 -11.66 0.54 -11.46
N GLN A 123 -12.80 1.22 -11.25
CA GLN A 123 -13.99 1.02 -12.08
C GLN A 123 -13.74 1.40 -13.55
N GLN A 124 -12.96 2.44 -13.80
CA GLN A 124 -12.58 2.84 -15.16
C GLN A 124 -11.64 1.82 -15.82
N PHE A 125 -10.74 1.23 -15.04
CA PHE A 125 -9.80 0.22 -15.51
C PHE A 125 -10.48 -1.12 -15.81
N ASP A 126 -11.25 -1.65 -14.86
CA ASP A 126 -12.02 -2.87 -15.02
C ASP A 126 -13.38 -2.73 -14.30
N PRO A 127 -14.44 -2.35 -15.04
CA PRO A 127 -15.76 -2.17 -14.46
C PRO A 127 -16.41 -3.49 -14.02
N THR A 128 -15.91 -4.63 -14.51
CA THR A 128 -16.47 -5.95 -14.24
C THR A 128 -15.93 -6.56 -12.94
N GLY A 129 -14.74 -6.13 -12.52
CA GLY A 129 -14.03 -6.67 -11.37
C GLY A 129 -13.37 -8.04 -11.60
N LYS A 130 -13.41 -8.56 -12.83
CA LYS A 130 -12.82 -9.87 -13.16
C LYS A 130 -11.30 -9.90 -13.02
N SER A 131 -10.61 -8.77 -13.13
CA SER A 131 -9.16 -8.74 -12.97
C SER A 131 -8.71 -8.81 -11.51
N TYR A 132 -9.57 -8.44 -10.54
CA TYR A 132 -9.15 -8.27 -9.14
C TYR A 132 -10.03 -8.92 -8.07
N LYS A 133 -11.23 -9.43 -8.41
CA LYS A 133 -12.16 -10.05 -7.44
C LYS A 133 -12.11 -11.59 -7.46
N GLY A 134 -11.21 -12.17 -6.68
CA GLY A 134 -11.15 -13.62 -6.42
C GLY A 134 -11.80 -13.97 -5.08
N ASP A 135 -11.58 -15.20 -4.60
CA ASP A 135 -11.89 -15.61 -3.22
C ASP A 135 -11.03 -14.81 -2.23
N LEU A 136 -9.77 -14.58 -2.62
CA LEU A 136 -8.85 -13.67 -1.96
C LEU A 136 -8.41 -12.58 -2.94
N SER A 137 -8.73 -11.35 -2.61
CA SER A 137 -8.38 -10.17 -3.38
C SER A 137 -7.31 -9.38 -2.61
N PHE A 138 -6.08 -9.56 -3.06
CA PHE A 138 -4.89 -8.94 -2.52
C PHE A 138 -4.61 -7.57 -3.15
N LEU A 139 -4.20 -6.61 -2.33
CA LEU A 139 -3.72 -5.30 -2.74
C LEU A 139 -2.36 -5.02 -2.11
N ASN A 140 -1.32 -4.82 -2.92
CA ASN A 140 -0.08 -4.22 -2.44
C ASN A 140 -0.27 -2.70 -2.38
N TRP A 141 -0.44 -2.18 -1.18
CA TRP A 141 -0.60 -0.76 -0.94
C TRP A 141 0.76 -0.11 -0.67
N GLU A 142 1.27 0.53 -1.72
CA GLU A 142 2.64 1.04 -1.82
C GLU A 142 2.90 2.26 -0.91
N THR A 143 1.90 3.07 -0.58
CA THR A 143 2.16 4.40 -0.03
C THR A 143 1.82 4.52 1.44
N THR A 144 2.45 5.51 2.08
CA THR A 144 2.02 5.93 3.41
C THR A 144 0.56 6.38 3.37
N VAL A 145 -0.24 6.00 4.36
CA VAL A 145 -1.65 6.39 4.49
C VAL A 145 -1.80 7.44 5.57
N GLY A 146 -2.45 8.55 5.24
CA GLY A 146 -2.73 9.63 6.19
C GLY A 146 -3.47 10.78 5.54
N THR A 147 -3.88 11.77 6.33
CA THR A 147 -4.55 12.97 5.81
C THR A 147 -3.60 14.13 5.54
N ARG A 148 -2.38 14.05 6.09
CA ARG A 148 -1.33 15.04 5.89
C ARG A 148 0.06 14.42 5.97
N CYS A 149 1.00 15.02 5.23
CA CYS A 149 2.42 14.85 5.47
C CYS A 149 3.11 16.17 5.79
N ASN A 150 3.74 16.29 6.96
CA ASN A 150 4.45 17.52 7.32
C ASN A 150 5.78 17.67 6.57
N ARG A 151 6.42 16.54 6.26
CA ARG A 151 7.67 16.47 5.52
C ARG A 151 7.82 15.10 4.89
N PHE A 152 8.15 15.08 3.60
CA PHE A 152 8.55 13.86 2.89
C PHE A 152 9.97 13.46 3.26
N TRP A 153 10.23 12.16 3.26
CA TRP A 153 11.55 11.61 3.60
C TRP A 153 12.64 12.08 2.63
N ALA A 154 12.31 12.13 1.34
CA ALA A 154 13.17 12.61 0.28
C ALA A 154 12.82 14.05 -0.11
N ALA A 155 13.82 14.77 -0.59
CA ALA A 155 13.61 16.07 -1.22
C ALA A 155 13.01 15.88 -2.62
N LEU A 156 12.20 16.84 -3.07
CA LEU A 156 11.68 16.84 -4.43
C LEU A 156 12.84 16.89 -5.44
N GLY A 157 12.82 15.98 -6.41
CA GLY A 157 13.84 15.89 -7.45
C GLY A 157 13.39 14.96 -8.58
N PRO A 158 14.09 14.97 -9.73
CA PRO A 158 13.68 14.25 -10.93
C PRO A 158 13.69 12.72 -10.80
N ALA A 159 14.42 12.18 -9.82
CA ALA A 159 14.48 10.74 -9.52
C ALA A 159 14.07 10.43 -8.07
N SER A 160 13.32 11.35 -7.45
CA SER A 160 12.87 11.23 -6.07
C SER A 160 11.36 11.09 -6.03
N PHE A 161 10.90 10.04 -5.35
CA PHE A 161 9.49 9.74 -5.23
C PHE A 161 9.13 9.57 -3.77
N ALA A 162 8.09 10.30 -3.35
CA ALA A 162 7.57 10.22 -2.00
C ALA A 162 6.07 10.47 -2.03
N PHE A 163 5.30 9.61 -1.39
CA PHE A 163 3.86 9.57 -1.58
C PHE A 163 3.12 9.46 -0.26
N ILE A 164 1.91 10.03 -0.25
CA ILE A 164 0.95 9.81 0.81
C ILE A 164 -0.45 9.72 0.18
N SER A 165 -1.23 8.72 0.57
CA SER A 165 -2.59 8.52 0.08
C SER A 165 -3.61 8.74 1.18
N HIS A 166 -4.76 9.29 0.78
CA HIS A 166 -5.86 9.52 1.71
C HIS A 166 -6.44 8.19 2.21
N PRO A 167 -6.77 8.06 3.52
CA PRO A 167 -7.28 6.82 4.10
C PRO A 167 -8.57 6.30 3.45
N ASP A 168 -9.42 7.20 2.96
CA ASP A 168 -10.66 6.80 2.27
C ASP A 168 -10.41 5.97 1.00
N ASN A 169 -9.21 5.98 0.42
CA ASN A 169 -8.91 5.06 -0.68
C ASN A 169 -8.92 3.60 -0.22
N LEU A 170 -8.56 3.29 1.03
CA LEU A 170 -8.65 1.93 1.58
C LEU A 170 -10.10 1.52 1.80
N ILE A 171 -10.98 2.46 2.18
CA ILE A 171 -12.43 2.22 2.25
C ILE A 171 -12.95 1.88 0.85
N GLN A 172 -12.54 2.66 -0.17
CA GLN A 172 -12.91 2.39 -1.56
C GLN A 172 -12.36 1.04 -2.05
N ALA A 173 -11.15 0.66 -1.65
CA ALA A 173 -10.58 -0.65 -1.97
C ALA A 173 -11.42 -1.79 -1.38
N TYR A 174 -11.77 -1.71 -0.10
CA TYR A 174 -12.68 -2.66 0.51
C TYR A 174 -14.03 -2.73 -0.22
N GLN A 175 -14.62 -1.58 -0.55
CA GLN A 175 -15.87 -1.50 -1.32
C GLN A 175 -15.77 -2.08 -2.73
N LYS A 176 -14.55 -2.29 -3.25
CA LYS A 176 -14.29 -2.96 -4.53
C LYS A 176 -13.97 -4.43 -4.38
N GLY A 177 -13.96 -4.97 -3.16
CA GLY A 177 -13.81 -6.40 -2.93
C GLY A 177 -12.43 -6.82 -2.45
N PHE A 178 -11.48 -5.88 -2.27
CA PHE A 178 -10.20 -6.22 -1.66
C PHE A 178 -10.42 -6.63 -0.20
N ASN A 179 -9.82 -7.76 0.18
CA ASN A 179 -9.96 -8.34 1.52
C ASN A 179 -8.61 -8.67 2.17
N LEU A 180 -7.49 -8.55 1.44
CA LEU A 180 -6.14 -8.66 1.97
C LEU A 180 -5.26 -7.49 1.49
N ILE A 181 -4.68 -6.74 2.42
CA ILE A 181 -3.79 -5.60 2.11
C ILE A 181 -2.36 -5.84 2.62
N GLY A 182 -1.38 -5.61 1.77
CA GLY A 182 0.03 -5.49 2.15
C GLY A 182 0.46 -4.04 2.27
N LEU A 183 1.00 -3.63 3.44
CA LEU A 183 1.63 -2.33 3.67
C LEU A 183 3.10 -2.50 4.08
N ALA A 184 3.96 -3.01 3.22
CA ALA A 184 5.36 -3.29 3.63
C ALA A 184 6.37 -3.11 2.50
N ASN A 185 6.22 -2.05 1.72
CA ASN A 185 7.14 -1.71 0.65
C ASN A 185 8.05 -0.52 1.05
N ASN A 186 8.89 -0.11 0.11
CA ASN A 186 9.80 1.04 0.22
C ASN A 186 9.11 2.39 0.46
N HIS A 187 7.86 2.58 0.03
CA HIS A 187 7.16 3.87 0.12
C HIS A 187 6.20 4.01 1.33
N ALA A 188 6.06 2.95 2.15
CA ALA A 188 5.31 2.99 3.40
C ALA A 188 5.93 3.88 4.49
N ARG A 189 7.11 4.47 4.23
CA ARG A 189 7.84 5.40 5.12
C ARG A 189 8.08 6.76 4.49
N ASP A 190 7.42 7.04 3.37
CA ASP A 190 7.64 8.27 2.64
C ASP A 190 7.28 9.54 3.41
N CYS A 191 6.41 9.39 4.42
CA CYS A 191 6.10 10.44 5.37
C CYS A 191 6.63 10.12 6.78
N PRO A 192 7.86 10.52 7.13
CA PRO A 192 8.39 10.35 8.48
C PRO A 192 7.55 11.05 9.56
N GLN A 193 6.81 12.09 9.20
CA GLN A 193 5.96 12.87 10.11
C GLN A 193 4.61 13.19 9.45
N GLY A 194 3.61 12.36 9.69
CA GLY A 194 2.23 12.52 9.21
C GLY A 194 1.34 13.26 10.20
N ASP A 195 0.10 12.79 10.30
CA ASP A 195 -0.95 13.35 11.17
C ASP A 195 -0.46 13.46 12.62
N ASN A 196 -0.74 14.60 13.26
CA ASN A 196 -0.30 14.91 14.63
C ASN A 196 1.22 14.77 14.86
N LYS A 197 2.03 14.92 13.80
CA LYS A 197 3.49 14.73 13.81
C LYS A 197 3.94 13.30 14.15
N ALA A 198 3.03 12.33 14.10
CA ALA A 198 3.34 10.93 14.32
C ALA A 198 4.08 10.32 13.11
N ASN A 199 4.78 9.22 13.34
CA ASN A 199 5.45 8.47 12.28
C ASN A 199 4.41 7.97 11.25
N GLY A 200 4.61 8.23 9.95
CA GLY A 200 3.60 7.89 8.93
C GLY A 200 3.30 6.40 8.80
N ALA A 201 4.30 5.54 9.03
CA ALA A 201 4.08 4.09 9.10
C ALA A 201 3.14 3.72 10.26
N LEU A 202 3.31 4.36 11.42
CA LEU A 202 2.39 4.21 12.56
C LEU A 202 0.99 4.76 12.23
N VAL A 203 0.90 5.95 11.64
CA VAL A 203 -0.39 6.55 11.22
C VAL A 203 -1.12 5.63 10.24
N SER A 204 -0.40 5.02 9.29
CA SER A 204 -0.97 4.07 8.33
C SER A 204 -1.57 2.85 9.04
N SER A 205 -0.82 2.28 9.99
CA SER A 205 -1.30 1.15 10.80
C SER A 205 -2.56 1.51 11.61
N GLN A 206 -2.63 2.73 12.15
CA GLN A 206 -3.80 3.20 12.89
C GLN A 206 -5.04 3.35 12.00
N HIS A 207 -4.87 3.82 10.76
CA HIS A 207 -5.98 3.90 9.81
C HIS A 207 -6.52 2.52 9.44
N LEU A 208 -5.66 1.54 9.16
CA LEU A 208 -6.10 0.18 8.84
C LEU A 208 -6.71 -0.55 10.05
N GLU A 209 -6.18 -0.33 11.24
CA GLU A 209 -6.76 -0.88 12.48
C GLU A 209 -8.17 -0.29 12.70
N LYS A 210 -8.32 1.03 12.59
CA LYS A 210 -9.62 1.70 12.65
C LYS A 210 -10.59 1.16 11.59
N LEU A 211 -10.11 0.94 10.37
CA LEU A 211 -10.91 0.39 9.29
C LEU A 211 -11.38 -1.04 9.60
N THR A 212 -10.49 -1.88 10.13
CA THR A 212 -10.81 -3.25 10.58
C THR A 212 -11.93 -3.24 11.62
N GLN A 213 -11.85 -2.33 12.60
CA GLN A 213 -12.88 -2.16 13.64
C GLN A 213 -14.21 -1.65 13.06
N THR A 214 -14.15 -0.75 12.07
CA THR A 214 -15.34 -0.13 11.47
C THR A 214 -16.12 -1.11 10.60
N ILE A 215 -15.42 -1.99 9.88
CA ILE A 215 -16.03 -2.90 8.90
C ILE A 215 -16.59 -4.18 9.54
N GLY A 216 -16.03 -4.62 10.68
CA GLY A 216 -16.58 -5.73 11.46
C GLY A 216 -16.28 -7.14 10.94
N GLY A 217 -15.31 -7.31 10.02
CA GLY A 217 -14.85 -8.61 9.52
C GLY A 217 -14.48 -8.59 8.03
N GLY A 218 -13.85 -9.66 7.52
CA GLY A 218 -13.56 -9.82 6.09
C GLY A 218 -12.48 -8.89 5.52
N TRP A 219 -11.69 -8.24 6.39
CA TRP A 219 -10.57 -7.40 6.00
C TRP A 219 -9.32 -7.80 6.79
N LEU A 220 -8.27 -8.09 6.05
CA LEU A 220 -6.96 -8.45 6.58
C LEU A 220 -5.94 -7.47 6.06
N TRP A 221 -4.98 -7.15 6.90
CA TRP A 221 -3.83 -6.38 6.47
C TRP A 221 -2.61 -6.79 7.27
N HIS A 222 -1.45 -6.66 6.64
CA HIS A 222 -0.17 -6.85 7.29
C HIS A 222 0.81 -5.80 6.80
N GLY A 223 1.75 -5.42 7.67
CA GLY A 223 2.82 -4.50 7.30
C GLY A 223 3.17 -3.51 8.40
N VAL A 224 3.54 -2.30 7.98
CA VAL A 224 4.25 -1.27 8.74
C VAL A 224 3.90 -1.20 10.22
N GLY A 225 4.93 -1.43 11.04
CA GLY A 225 4.94 -1.30 12.48
C GLY A 225 6.35 -1.57 13.01
N THR A 226 6.65 -1.15 14.23
CA THR A 226 7.93 -1.47 14.89
C THR A 226 7.93 -2.87 15.52
N GLN A 227 6.75 -3.51 15.63
CA GLN A 227 6.62 -4.86 16.15
C GLN A 227 6.82 -5.89 15.04
N LYS A 228 7.94 -6.61 15.10
CA LYS A 228 8.36 -7.66 14.15
C LYS A 228 7.63 -9.00 14.31
N LEU A 229 6.56 -9.05 15.10
CA LEU A 229 5.87 -10.31 15.37
C LEU A 229 4.85 -10.58 14.27
N ALA A 230 5.11 -11.59 13.45
CA ALA A 230 4.14 -12.13 12.51
C ALA A 230 2.90 -12.58 13.30
N ARG A 231 1.73 -12.07 12.92
CA ARG A 231 0.45 -12.54 13.44
C ARG A 231 -0.21 -13.42 12.38
N VAL A 232 -0.33 -14.71 12.68
CA VAL A 232 -1.10 -15.63 11.85
C VAL A 232 -2.57 -15.42 12.17
N LYS A 233 -3.36 -15.10 11.15
CA LYS A 233 -4.82 -15.16 11.21
C LYS A 233 -5.26 -16.28 10.28
N THR A 234 -6.02 -17.23 10.82
CA THR A 234 -6.64 -18.30 10.04
C THR A 234 -8.08 -17.89 9.71
N PHE A 235 -8.51 -18.19 8.50
CA PHE A 235 -9.87 -17.94 8.04
C PHE A 235 -10.49 -19.27 7.60
N ASN A 236 -11.77 -19.41 7.90
CA ASN A 236 -12.60 -20.44 7.29
C ASN A 236 -13.16 -19.80 6.01
N ILE A 237 -12.79 -20.38 4.87
CA ILE A 237 -13.29 -20.02 3.55
C ILE A 237 -14.50 -20.91 3.26
#